data_AF-A0A6L4YQB5-F1
#
_entry.id   AF-A0A6L4YQB5-F1
#
_cell.length_a   1.000
_cell.length_b   1.000
_cell.length_c   1.000
_cell.angle_alpha   90.00
_cell.angle_beta   90.00
_cell.angle_gamma   90.00
#
_symmetry.space_group_name_H-M   'P 1'
#
loop_
_entity.id
_entity.type
_entity.pdbx_description
1 polymer ?
#
loop_
_entity_poly.entity_id
_entity_poly.type
_entity_poly.pdbx_seq_one_letter_code
_entity_poly.pdbx_strand_id
1 'polypeptide(L)' 'MSIWSIFGRSGRQLKSWRKSLSIGDKVKVRDGAVEFNAQVVHKWDDRVQVISKEMRVAAYPLESIYPQV' A
#
# COMPACT_ATOMS: atom_id res chain seq x y z
N MET A 1 5.53 21.93 27.29
CA MET A 1 5.48 20.46 27.36
C MET A 1 5.95 19.89 26.03
N SER A 2 7.19 19.42 26.01
CA SER A 2 7.86 18.80 24.86
C SER A 2 7.38 17.36 24.70
N ILE A 3 7.00 16.93 23.49
CA ILE A 3 6.83 15.50 23.17
C ILE A 3 7.41 15.21 21.79
N TRP A 4 8.71 14.97 21.80
CA TRP A 4 9.39 14.08 20.86
C TRP A 4 8.65 12.75 20.75
N SER A 5 8.17 12.36 19.55
CA SER A 5 7.86 10.95 19.17
C SER A 5 7.42 10.85 17.70
N ILE A 6 8.24 11.32 16.75
CA ILE A 6 7.86 11.35 15.32
C ILE A 6 8.38 10.11 14.55
N PHE A 7 9.34 9.33 15.05
CA PHE A 7 10.03 8.31 14.23
C PHE A 7 9.87 6.84 14.70
N GLY A 8 9.00 6.56 15.68
CA GLY A 8 8.70 5.18 16.13
C GLY A 8 7.35 4.60 15.69
N ARG A 9 6.49 5.40 15.01
CA ARG A 9 5.08 5.05 14.73
C ARG A 9 4.80 4.57 13.30
N SER A 10 5.72 4.77 12.36
CA SER A 10 5.44 4.64 10.93
C SER A 10 5.12 3.20 10.50
N GLY A 11 5.81 2.19 11.06
CA GLY A 11 5.56 0.79 10.71
C GLY A 11 4.22 0.25 11.20
N ARG A 12 3.81 0.61 12.43
CA ARG A 12 2.51 0.19 12.99
C ARG A 12 1.35 0.89 12.27
N GLN A 13 1.51 2.18 11.95
CA GLN A 13 0.53 2.92 11.15
C GLN A 13 0.41 2.37 9.73
N LEU A 14 1.52 2.02 9.07
CA LEU A 14 1.50 1.45 7.72
C LEU A 14 0.80 0.07 7.69
N LYS A 15 1.05 -0.78 8.69
CA LYS A 15 0.34 -2.06 8.83
C LYS A 15 -1.17 -1.87 9.03
N SER A 16 -1.58 -0.93 9.88
CA SER A 16 -3.00 -0.60 10.06
C SER A 16 -3.64 -0.02 8.80
N TRP A 17 -2.93 0.85 8.09
CA TRP A 17 -3.40 1.43 6.83
C TRP A 17 -3.59 0.38 5.74
N ARG A 18 -2.67 -0.59 5.61
CA ARG A 18 -2.83 -1.74 4.69
C ARG A 18 -4.09 -2.55 5.01
N LYS A 19 -4.43 -2.70 6.28
CA LYS A 19 -5.67 -3.37 6.70
C LYS A 19 -6.92 -2.54 6.36
N SER A 20 -6.83 -1.22 6.30
CA SER A 20 -7.95 -0.35 5.91
C SER A 20 -8.10 -0.17 4.39
N LEU A 21 -7.22 -0.73 3.56
CA LEU A 21 -7.35 -0.67 2.10
C LEU A 21 -8.69 -1.23 1.64
N SER A 22 -9.31 -0.52 0.70
CA SER A 22 -10.57 -0.86 0.07
C SER A 22 -10.41 -0.97 -1.45
N ILE A 23 -11.37 -1.65 -2.08
CA ILE A 23 -11.43 -1.71 -3.55
C ILE A 23 -11.65 -0.30 -4.08
N GLY A 24 -10.88 0.08 -5.09
CA GLY A 24 -10.89 1.40 -5.71
C GLY A 24 -9.83 2.36 -5.18
N ASP A 25 -9.17 2.04 -4.06
CA ASP A 25 -8.12 2.89 -3.50
C ASP A 25 -6.92 2.99 -4.43
N LYS A 26 -6.34 4.20 -4.53
CA LYS A 26 -5.10 4.42 -5.27
C LYS A 26 -3.91 4.23 -4.35
N VAL A 27 -2.97 3.40 -4.80
CA VAL A 27 -1.82 2.97 -4.01
C VAL A 27 -0.55 3.05 -4.86
N LYS A 28 0.59 3.09 -4.17
CA LYS A 28 1.89 2.87 -4.79
C LYS A 28 2.33 1.44 -4.49
N VAL A 29 2.70 0.70 -5.54
CA VAL A 29 3.31 -0.63 -5.41
C VAL A 29 4.81 -0.48 -5.53
N ARG A 30 5.53 -1.12 -4.62
CA ARG A 30 6.99 -1.26 -4.67
C ARG A 30 7.36 -2.73 -4.77
N ASP A 31 7.92 -3.10 -5.91
CA ASP A 31 8.42 -4.44 -6.19
C ASP A 31 9.92 -4.36 -6.50
N GLY A 32 10.73 -4.57 -5.46
CA GLY A 32 12.19 -4.38 -5.52
C GLY A 32 12.58 -2.95 -5.90
N ALA A 33 13.17 -2.80 -7.09
CA ALA A 33 13.63 -1.53 -7.64
C ALA A 33 12.54 -0.76 -8.41
N VAL A 34 11.39 -1.40 -8.68
CA VAL A 34 10.31 -0.80 -9.46
C VAL A 34 9.25 -0.23 -8.53
N GLU A 35 8.87 1.02 -8.76
CA GLU A 35 7.75 1.67 -8.08
C GLU A 35 6.76 2.24 -9.09
N PHE A 36 5.47 1.97 -8.90
CA PHE A 36 4.43 2.48 -9.78
C PHE A 36 3.12 2.70 -9.04
N ASN A 37 2.29 3.59 -9.58
CA ASN A 37 0.96 3.86 -9.06
C ASN A 37 -0.04 2.87 -9.67
N ALA A 38 -0.92 2.34 -8.84
CA ALA A 38 -1.94 1.40 -9.21
C ALA A 38 -3.23 1.64 -8.42
N GLN A 39 -4.29 0.98 -8.82
CA GLN A 39 -5.58 1.02 -8.13
C GLN A 39 -5.92 -0.37 -7.62
N VAL A 40 -6.40 -0.48 -6.38
CA VAL A 40 -6.83 -1.75 -5.81
C VAL A 40 -8.10 -2.23 -6.53
N VAL A 41 -8.05 -3.42 -7.09
CA VAL A 41 -9.19 -4.08 -7.74
C VAL A 41 -9.75 -5.22 -6.91
N HIS A 42 -8.89 -5.90 -6.13
CA HIS A 42 -9.32 -6.95 -5.22
C HIS A 42 -8.39 -7.03 -4.01
N LYS A 43 -8.90 -7.48 -2.86
CA LYS A 43 -8.14 -7.61 -1.62
C LYS A 43 -8.40 -8.96 -0.98
N TRP A 44 -7.32 -9.61 -0.54
CA TRP A 44 -7.34 -10.78 0.33
C TRP A 44 -6.62 -10.44 1.65
N ASP A 45 -6.59 -11.41 2.56
CA ASP A 45 -5.97 -11.22 3.88
C ASP A 45 -4.44 -11.05 3.82
N ASP A 46 -3.78 -11.63 2.81
CA ASP A 46 -2.31 -11.67 2.66
C ASP A 46 -1.79 -10.80 1.50
N ARG A 47 -2.62 -10.56 0.48
CA ARG A 47 -2.23 -9.90 -0.77
C ARG A 47 -3.33 -8.99 -1.33
N VAL A 48 -2.96 -8.14 -2.27
CA VAL A 48 -3.86 -7.20 -2.95
C VAL A 48 -3.65 -7.31 -4.46
N GLN A 49 -4.73 -7.42 -5.20
CA GLN A 49 -4.71 -7.25 -6.65
C GLN A 49 -4.83 -5.78 -6.99
N VAL A 50 -3.95 -5.33 -7.87
CA VAL A 50 -3.99 -3.96 -8.38
C VAL A 50 -4.04 -3.94 -9.89
N ILE A 51 -4.53 -2.83 -10.43
CA ILE A 51 -4.48 -2.49 -11.84
C ILE A 51 -3.62 -1.24 -12.04
N SER A 52 -2.63 -1.31 -12.92
CA SER A 52 -1.80 -0.16 -13.28
C SER A 52 -2.49 0.74 -14.31
N LYS A 53 -1.93 1.94 -14.55
CA LYS A 53 -2.42 2.84 -15.62
C LYS A 53 -2.33 2.22 -17.02
N GLU A 54 -1.43 1.26 -17.22
CA GLU A 54 -1.28 0.51 -18.48
C GLU A 54 -2.28 -0.65 -18.57
N MET A 55 -3.30 -0.68 -17.71
CA MET A 55 -4.29 -1.77 -17.57
C MET A 55 -3.68 -3.14 -17.27
N ARG A 56 -2.46 -3.18 -16.70
CA ARG A 56 -1.85 -4.44 -16.26
C ARG A 56 -2.41 -4.81 -14.88
N VAL A 57 -2.91 -6.03 -14.77
CA VAL A 57 -3.45 -6.58 -13.52
C VAL A 57 -2.45 -7.55 -12.92
N ALA A 58 -2.08 -7.34 -11.67
CA ALA A 58 -1.17 -8.22 -10.93
C ALA A 58 -1.49 -8.20 -9.43
N ALA A 59 -1.15 -9.28 -8.74
CA ALA A 59 -1.33 -9.42 -7.30
C ALA A 59 0.02 -9.29 -6.57
N TYR A 60 0.04 -8.45 -5.54
CA TYR A 60 1.23 -8.17 -4.74
C TYR A 60 0.94 -8.40 -3.26
N PRO A 61 1.94 -8.82 -2.46
CA PRO A 61 1.77 -8.92 -1.01
C PRO A 61 1.44 -7.55 -0.42
N LEU A 62 0.67 -7.52 0.67
CA LEU A 62 0.31 -6.27 1.37
C LEU A 62 1.55 -5.45 1.75
N GLU A 63 2.67 -6.11 2.00
CA GLU A 63 3.95 -5.48 2.36
C GLU A 63 4.54 -4.60 1.27
N SER A 64 4.22 -4.89 0.01
CA SER A 64 4.64 -4.12 -1.17
C SER A 64 3.70 -2.95 -1.47
N ILE A 65 2.64 -2.77 -0.70
CA ILE A 65 1.64 -1.71 -0.91
C ILE A 65 1.90 -0.54 0.03
N TYR A 66 1.91 0.67 -0.55
CA TYR A 66 2.20 1.94 0.12
C TYR A 66 1.17 3.01 -0.25
N PRO A 67 0.93 3.99 0.63
CA PRO A 67 0.04 5.10 0.33
C PRO A 67 0.60 5.94 -0.81
N GLN A 68 -0.28 6.34 -1.73
CA GLN A 68 0.02 7.35 -2.73
C GLN A 68 -0.18 8.74 -2.09
N VAL A 69 0.88 9.31 -1.51
CA VAL A 69 0.95 10.71 -1.09
C VAL A 69 1.16 11.65 -2.27
#